data_AF-A0A841J697-F1
#
_entry.id   AF-A0A841J697-F1
#
_cell.length_a   1.000
_cell.length_b   1.000
_cell.length_c   1.000
_cell.angle_alpha   90.00
_cell.angle_beta   90.00
_cell.angle_gamma   90.00
#
_symmetry.space_group_name_H-M   'P 1'
#
loop_
_entity.id
_entity.type
_entity.pdbx_description
1 polymer ?
#
loop_
_entity_poly.entity_id
_entity_poly.type
_entity_poly.pdbx_seq_one_letter_code
_entity_poly.pdbx_strand_id
1 'polypeptide(L)' 'MADNAEWEGRVKGLLKAELKRRNVSYAQLVDKLAAIGVHESEPNIRNKLSRGKFTAVFLIQCLQAIGAVTLQLAP' A
#
# COMPACT_ATOMS: atom_id res chain seq x y z
N MET A 1 -25.18 7.05 -4.97
CA MET A 1 -24.26 6.09 -4.30
C MET A 1 -23.19 6.95 -3.67
N ALA A 2 -22.86 6.75 -2.38
CA ALA A 2 -21.80 7.53 -1.76
C ALA A 2 -20.49 7.30 -2.56
N ASP A 3 -19.88 8.40 -3.01
CA ASP A 3 -18.70 8.37 -3.83
C ASP A 3 -17.56 7.75 -3.02
N ASN A 4 -17.20 6.49 -3.32
CA ASN A 4 -16.08 5.81 -2.66
C ASN A 4 -14.74 6.49 -2.94
N ALA A 5 -14.70 7.49 -3.83
CA ALA A 5 -13.52 8.28 -4.17
C ALA A 5 -12.83 8.88 -2.94
N GLU A 6 -13.58 9.32 -1.92
CA GLU A 6 -13.00 9.80 -0.66
C GLU A 6 -12.24 8.68 0.05
N TRP A 7 -12.88 7.51 0.22
CA TRP A 7 -12.29 6.35 0.89
C TRP A 7 -11.10 5.76 0.12
N GLU A 8 -11.19 5.69 -1.20
CA GLU A 8 -10.11 5.30 -2.10
C GLU A 8 -8.93 6.27 -2.01
N GLY A 9 -9.24 7.57 -1.90
CA GLY A 9 -8.26 8.63 -1.63
C GLY A 9 -7.55 8.46 -0.30
N ARG A 10 -8.31 8.19 0.77
CA ARG A 10 -7.79 7.92 2.11
C ARG A 10 -6.90 6.68 2.12
N VAL A 11 -7.37 5.54 1.59
CA VAL A 11 -6.61 4.28 1.67
C VAL A 11 -5.30 4.33 0.90
N LYS A 12 -5.28 4.95 -0.29
CA LYS A 12 -4.02 5.12 -1.04
C LYS A 12 -3.09 6.12 -0.36
N GLY A 13 -3.65 7.16 0.25
CA GLY A 13 -2.88 8.14 1.03
C GLY A 13 -2.18 7.49 2.21
N LEU A 14 -2.88 6.64 2.95
CA LEU A 14 -2.34 5.89 4.09
C LEU A 14 -1.16 5.02 3.67
N LEU A 15 -1.34 4.17 2.66
CA LEU A 15 -0.25 3.29 2.23
C LEU A 15 0.94 4.08 1.69
N LYS A 16 0.71 5.15 0.91
CA LYS A 16 1.80 6.03 0.43
C LYS A 16 2.54 6.72 1.58
N ALA A 17 1.82 7.15 2.62
CA ALA A 17 2.43 7.76 3.80
C ALA A 17 3.33 6.75 4.53
N GLU A 18 2.89 5.50 4.69
CA GLU A 18 3.70 4.45 5.31
C GLU A 18 4.96 4.11 4.52
N LEU A 19 4.86 4.07 3.17
CA LEU A 19 6.01 3.89 2.30
C LEU A 19 7.00 5.06 2.41
N LYS A 20 6.50 6.30 2.39
CA LYS A 20 7.33 7.50 2.53
C LYS A 20 8.01 7.58 3.89
N ARG A 21 7.30 7.27 4.99
CA ARG A 21 7.85 7.25 6.36
C ARG A 21 9.03 6.30 6.51
N ARG A 22 9.04 5.21 5.73
CA ARG A 22 10.10 4.18 5.77
C ARG A 22 11.10 4.30 4.62
N ASN A 23 10.97 5.33 3.79
CA ASN A 23 11.82 5.56 2.62
C ASN A 23 11.86 4.34 1.67
N VAL A 24 10.70 3.71 1.46
CA VAL A 24 10.54 2.53 0.59
C VAL A 24 9.99 2.95 -0.77
N SER A 25 10.75 2.67 -1.82
CA SER A 25 10.30 2.83 -3.22
C SER A 25 9.38 1.67 -3.65
N TYR A 26 8.68 1.81 -4.78
CA TYR A 26 7.85 0.72 -5.29
C TYR A 26 8.67 -0.50 -5.71
N ALA A 27 9.88 -0.31 -6.25
CA ALA A 27 10.78 -1.42 -6.55
C ALA A 27 11.15 -2.18 -5.27
N GLN A 28 11.55 -1.46 -4.22
CA GLN A 28 11.85 -2.08 -2.93
C GLN A 28 10.63 -2.75 -2.29
N LEU A 29 9.42 -2.22 -2.49
CA LEU A 29 8.20 -2.86 -2.04
C LEU A 29 7.96 -4.19 -2.75
N VAL A 30 8.23 -4.28 -4.07
CA VAL A 30 8.16 -5.54 -4.81
C VAL A 30 9.12 -6.57 -4.20
N ASP A 31 10.37 -6.19 -3.96
CA ASP A 31 11.37 -7.09 -3.38
C ASP A 31 10.96 -7.57 -1.97
N LYS A 32 10.46 -6.65 -1.14
CA LYS A 32 9.99 -6.95 0.22
C LYS A 32 8.74 -7.84 0.24
N LEU A 33 7.81 -7.62 -0.69
CA LEU A 33 6.63 -8.49 -0.85
C LEU A 33 7.05 -9.89 -1.32
N ALA A 34 7.99 -9.99 -2.25
CA ALA A 34 8.52 -11.27 -2.71
C ALA A 34 9.19 -12.05 -1.56
N ALA A 35 9.89 -11.37 -0.65
CA ALA A 35 10.49 -11.98 0.54
C ALA A 35 9.47 -12.64 1.49
N ILE A 36 8.19 -12.26 1.42
CA ILE A 36 7.09 -12.88 2.19
C ILE A 36 6.18 -13.76 1.31
N GLY A 37 6.61 -14.11 0.09
CA GLY A 37 5.88 -14.97 -0.85
C GLY A 37 4.80 -14.26 -1.68
N VAL A 38 4.75 -12.93 -1.66
CA VAL A 38 3.79 -12.13 -2.44
C VAL A 38 4.48 -11.58 -3.68
N HIS A 39 4.20 -12.20 -4.83
CA HIS A 39 4.79 -11.77 -6.09
C HIS A 39 3.96 -10.66 -6.74
N GLU A 40 4.58 -9.50 -6.90
CA GLU A 40 4.00 -8.32 -7.49
C GLU A 40 4.94 -7.70 -8.51
N SER A 41 4.40 -6.79 -9.32
CA SER A 41 5.22 -6.00 -10.24
C SER A 41 5.01 -4.52 -9.97
N GLU A 42 6.06 -3.72 -10.15
CA GLU A 42 5.99 -2.27 -9.97
C GLU A 42 4.81 -1.60 -10.71
N PRO A 43 4.49 -1.93 -11.98
CA PRO A 43 3.30 -1.39 -12.65
C PRO A 43 1.98 -1.82 -11.99
N ASN A 44 1.87 -3.04 -11.45
CA ASN A 44 0.65 -3.50 -10.79
C ASN A 44 0.43 -2.78 -9.45
N ILE A 45 1.49 -2.66 -8.64
CA ILE A 45 1.47 -1.86 -7.40
C ILE A 45 1.09 -0.42 -7.71
N ARG A 46 1.74 0.21 -8.70
CA ARG A 46 1.44 1.59 -9.11
C ARG A 46 -0.03 1.74 -9.52
N ASN A 47 -0.58 0.79 -10.27
CA ASN A 47 -1.98 0.82 -10.69
C ASN A 47 -2.95 0.66 -9.50
N LYS A 48 -2.69 -0.28 -8.59
CA LYS A 48 -3.48 -0.49 -7.37
C LYS A 48 -3.48 0.74 -6.47
N LEU A 49 -2.30 1.30 -6.19
CA LEU A 49 -2.14 2.48 -5.35
C LEU A 49 -2.69 3.75 -6.02
N SER A 50 -2.59 3.87 -7.35
CA SER A 50 -3.15 5.03 -8.06
C SER A 50 -4.68 5.10 -7.93
N ARG A 51 -5.33 3.94 -8.13
CA ARG A 51 -6.79 3.79 -8.07
C ARG A 51 -7.34 3.70 -6.65
N GLY A 52 -6.50 3.41 -5.64
CA GLY A 52 -6.97 3.17 -4.28
C GLY A 52 -7.84 1.92 -4.13
N LYS A 53 -7.73 0.99 -5.10
CA LYS A 53 -8.50 -0.26 -5.15
C LYS A 53 -7.55 -1.43 -4.99
N PHE A 54 -7.49 -1.95 -3.78
CA PHE A 54 -6.78 -3.18 -3.44
C PHE A 54 -7.47 -3.84 -2.26
N THR A 55 -7.23 -5.13 -2.07
CA THR A 55 -7.83 -5.88 -0.96
C THR A 55 -7.21 -5.45 0.37
N ALA A 56 -7.95 -5.62 1.46
CA ALA A 56 -7.40 -5.45 2.81
C ALA A 56 -6.20 -6.39 3.04
N VAL A 57 -6.24 -7.60 2.47
CA VAL A 57 -5.12 -8.55 2.52
C VAL A 57 -3.85 -7.95 1.91
N PHE A 58 -3.94 -7.35 0.72
CA PHE A 58 -2.80 -6.68 0.08
C PHE A 58 -2.26 -5.53 0.93
N LEU A 59 -3.13 -4.74 1.56
CA LEU A 59 -2.73 -3.69 2.48
C LEU A 59 -1.89 -4.24 3.63
N ILE A 60 -2.39 -5.28 4.32
CA ILE A 60 -1.67 -5.90 5.43
C ILE A 60 -0.34 -6.52 4.97
N GLN A 61 -0.30 -7.17 3.80
CA GLN A 61 0.93 -7.69 3.21
C GLN A 61 1.96 -6.58 2.96
N CYS A 62 1.55 -5.45 2.40
CA CYS A 62 2.43 -4.30 2.22
C CYS A 62 2.95 -3.77 3.55
N LEU A 63 2.07 -3.61 4.55
CA LEU A 63 2.45 -3.13 5.88
C LEU A 63 3.45 -4.07 6.56
N GLN A 64 3.19 -5.38 6.51
CA GLN A 64 4.11 -6.39 7.04
C GLN A 64 5.46 -6.36 6.31
N ALA A 65 5.45 -6.33 4.98
CA ALA A 65 6.66 -6.33 4.14
C ALA A 65 7.57 -5.12 4.42
N ILE A 66 6.98 -3.96 4.74
CA ILE A 66 7.75 -2.76 5.11
C ILE A 66 8.05 -2.65 6.61
N GLY A 67 7.59 -3.59 7.43
CA GLY A 67 7.79 -3.54 8.89
C GLY A 67 6.93 -2.49 9.59
N ALA A 68 5.74 -2.21 9.08
CA ALA A 68 4.76 -1.36 9.75
C ALA A 68 4.00 -2.14 10.83
N VAL A 69 4.14 -1.68 12.08
CA VAL A 69 3.44 -2.24 13.26
C VAL A 69 2.16 -1.51 13.60
N THR A 70 2.04 -0.25 13.18
CA THR A 70 0.89 0.62 13.45
C THR A 70 0.51 1.37 12.18
N LEU A 71 -0.79 1.44 11.89
CA LEU A 71 -1.33 2.29 10.83
C LEU A 71 -2.16 3.41 11.48
N GLN A 72 -1.70 4.65 11.36
CA GLN A 72 -2.45 5.80 11.86
C GLN A 72 -3.30 6.40 10.75
N LEU A 73 -4.60 6.50 11.00
CA LEU A 73 -5.51 7.29 10.18
C LEU A 73 -5.15 8.76 10.37
N ALA A 74 -4.94 9.49 9.26
CA ALA A 74 -4.78 10.93 9.35
C ALA A 74 -6.11 11.57 9.82
N PRO A 75 -6.07 12.57 10.72
CA PRO A 75 -7.26 13.29 11.19
C PRO A 75 -7.98 14.02 10.05
#